data_AF-A0A7X4Z5F9-F1
#
_entry.id   AF-A0A7X4Z5F9-F1
#
_cell.length_a   1.000
_cell.length_b   1.000
_cell.length_c   1.000
_cell.angle_alpha   90.00
_cell.angle_beta   90.00
_cell.angle_gamma   90.00
#
_symmetry.space_group_name_H-M   'P 1'
#
loop_
_entity.id
_entity.type
_entity.pdbx_description
1 polymer ?
#
loop_
_entity_poly.entity_id
_entity_poly.type
_entity_poly.pdbx_seq_one_letter_code
_entity_poly.pdbx_strand_id
1 'polypeptide(L)'
;MIYQEIRVTGVDEIEKKLGNLKNKAPTVLYRAINRAAQKAKTETKQKVSKKYFISQGDVLKTIRLTKASTAKLSAELTSKGGPIALSKFRVSPRRQVSRTKRGKPSPAVYKAGVEKAGGLKPLSGNPKAFFSTMGSGHEGMMERVSSRRLPLKQLYGPAVPSMIKNEEVIERIQKEATETLEKRIDAEINNILQRG
;
A
#
# COMPACT_ATOMS: atom_id res chain seq x y z
N MET A 1 -2.55 11.13 -4.91
CA MET A 1 -1.20 10.68 -5.34
C MET A 1 -0.23 10.95 -4.21
N ILE A 2 0.70 10.04 -3.91
CA ILE A 2 1.86 10.29 -3.04
C ILE A 2 3.12 10.14 -3.88
N TYR A 3 4.07 11.04 -3.63
CA TYR A 3 5.43 10.99 -4.13
C TYR A 3 6.38 10.88 -2.94
N GLN A 4 7.23 9.86 -2.93
CA GLN A 4 8.32 9.76 -1.96
C GLN A 4 9.62 9.54 -2.72
N GLU A 5 10.55 10.49 -2.59
CA GLU A 5 11.89 10.39 -3.17
C GLU A 5 12.88 9.87 -2.14
N ILE A 6 13.74 8.95 -2.58
CA ILE A 6 14.87 8.45 -1.81
C ILE A 6 16.13 8.89 -2.57
N ARG A 7 16.86 9.82 -1.96
CA ARG A 7 18.13 10.37 -2.46
C ARG A 7 19.17 10.32 -1.35
N VAL A 8 20.44 10.19 -1.71
CA VAL A 8 21.56 10.27 -0.78
C VAL A 8 22.07 11.70 -0.73
N THR A 9 22.32 12.22 0.47
CA THR A 9 23.06 13.46 0.71
C THR A 9 24.49 13.11 1.13
N GLY A 10 25.51 13.73 0.51
CA GLY A 10 26.92 13.47 0.86
C GLY A 10 27.67 12.52 -0.08
N VAL A 11 27.55 12.73 -1.40
CA VAL A 11 28.30 11.95 -2.41
C VAL A 11 29.82 12.10 -2.21
N ASP A 12 30.28 13.30 -1.85
CA ASP A 12 31.69 13.63 -1.68
C ASP A 12 32.37 12.82 -0.56
N GLU A 13 31.65 12.50 0.52
CA GLU A 13 32.17 11.68 1.61
C GLU A 13 32.37 10.23 1.18
N ILE A 14 31.49 9.72 0.31
CA ILE A 14 31.58 8.36 -0.23
C ILE A 14 32.73 8.28 -1.22
N GLU A 15 32.93 9.31 -2.04
CA GLU A 15 34.10 9.40 -2.93
C GLU A 15 35.41 9.44 -2.14
N LYS A 16 35.47 10.23 -1.04
CA LYS A 16 36.63 10.26 -0.14
C LYS A 16 36.92 8.90 0.48
N LYS A 17 35.90 8.19 0.97
CA LYS A 17 36.03 6.83 1.54
C LYS A 17 36.53 5.80 0.52
N LEU A 18 36.19 5.98 -0.76
CA LEU A 18 36.60 5.07 -1.84
C LEU A 18 38.00 5.36 -2.39
N GLY A 19 38.56 6.55 -2.15
CA GLY A 19 39.92 6.92 -2.56
C GLY A 19 40.15 6.69 -4.06
N ASN A 20 41.06 5.77 -4.39
CA ASN A 20 41.39 5.40 -5.78
C ASN A 20 40.21 4.78 -6.56
N LEU A 21 39.18 4.31 -5.86
CA LEU A 21 37.98 3.71 -6.43
C LEU A 21 36.80 4.70 -6.51
N LYS A 22 37.05 6.01 -6.45
CA LYS A 22 36.02 7.07 -6.55
C LYS A 22 35.10 6.92 -7.77
N ASN A 23 35.61 6.40 -8.89
CA ASN A 23 34.81 6.12 -10.10
C ASN A 23 33.70 5.07 -9.87
N LYS A 24 33.80 4.25 -8.82
CA LYS A 24 32.78 3.28 -8.44
C LYS A 24 31.70 3.87 -7.50
N ALA A 25 31.85 5.11 -7.02
CA ALA A 25 30.89 5.74 -6.11
C ALA A 25 29.45 5.79 -6.66
N PRO A 26 29.20 6.15 -7.94
CA PRO A 26 27.84 6.10 -8.49
C PRO A 26 27.24 4.69 -8.45
N THR A 27 28.09 3.67 -8.60
CA THR A 27 27.68 2.25 -8.57
C THR A 27 27.23 1.81 -7.19
N VAL A 28 28.00 2.17 -6.15
CA VAL A 28 27.63 1.97 -4.73
C VAL A 28 26.28 2.62 -4.45
N LEU A 29 26.16 3.88 -4.84
CA LEU A 29 25.01 4.72 -4.52
C LEU A 29 23.73 4.19 -5.15
N TYR A 30 23.69 3.95 -6.47
CA TYR A 30 22.45 3.49 -7.10
C TYR A 30 22.01 2.11 -6.58
N ARG A 31 22.96 1.22 -6.22
CA ARG A 31 22.65 -0.09 -5.61
C ARG A 31 22.04 0.06 -4.23
N ALA A 32 22.65 0.87 -3.38
CA ALA A 32 22.15 1.15 -2.04
C ALA A 32 20.75 1.80 -2.09
N ILE A 33 20.57 2.81 -2.95
CA ILE A 33 19.28 3.49 -3.17
C ILE A 33 18.22 2.50 -3.62
N ASN A 34 18.51 1.67 -4.62
CA ASN A 34 17.56 0.68 -5.12
C ASN A 34 17.17 -0.35 -4.04
N ARG A 35 18.11 -0.72 -3.17
CA ARG A 35 17.83 -1.64 -2.06
C ARG A 35 16.96 -0.98 -1.00
N ALA A 36 17.25 0.26 -0.62
CA ALA A 36 16.44 1.06 0.30
C ALA A 36 15.02 1.26 -0.26
N ALA A 37 14.88 1.59 -1.53
CA ALA A 37 13.58 1.80 -2.17
C ALA A 37 12.74 0.50 -2.24
N GLN A 38 13.38 -0.65 -2.49
CA GLN A 38 12.70 -1.95 -2.44
C GLN A 38 12.23 -2.32 -1.02
N LYS A 39 13.03 -1.97 0.00
CA LYS A 39 12.65 -2.13 1.40
C LYS A 39 11.49 -1.20 1.76
N ALA A 40 11.55 0.07 1.39
CA ALA A 40 10.47 1.05 1.58
C ALA A 40 9.15 0.54 0.97
N LYS A 41 9.18 0.01 -0.26
CA LYS A 41 8.02 -0.62 -0.91
C LYS A 41 7.45 -1.79 -0.10
N THR A 42 8.32 -2.61 0.48
CA THR A 42 7.94 -3.78 1.29
C THR A 42 7.34 -3.36 2.63
N GLU A 43 7.93 -2.38 3.29
CA GLU A 43 7.40 -1.81 4.53
C GLU A 43 6.05 -1.16 4.29
N THR A 44 5.90 -0.41 3.19
CA THR A 44 4.63 0.25 2.83
C THR A 44 3.47 -0.74 2.79
N LYS A 45 3.59 -1.85 2.05
CA LYS A 45 2.51 -2.85 1.99
C LYS A 45 2.24 -3.49 3.35
N GLN A 46 3.28 -3.76 4.14
CA GLN A 46 3.15 -4.40 5.43
C GLN A 46 2.47 -3.49 6.45
N LYS A 47 2.93 -2.25 6.62
CA LYS A 47 2.36 -1.29 7.56
C LYS A 47 0.90 -0.94 7.22
N VAL A 48 0.59 -0.70 5.95
CA VAL A 48 -0.79 -0.45 5.51
C VAL A 48 -1.67 -1.66 5.81
N SER A 49 -1.23 -2.89 5.48
CA SER A 49 -2.00 -4.11 5.79
C SER A 49 -2.07 -4.43 7.29
N LYS A 50 -1.16 -3.88 8.10
CA LYS A 50 -1.19 -4.02 9.56
C LYS A 50 -2.27 -3.12 10.15
N LYS A 51 -2.34 -1.86 9.71
CA LYS A 51 -3.29 -0.84 10.22
C LYS A 51 -4.70 -0.98 9.66
N TYR A 52 -4.83 -1.36 8.39
CA TYR A 52 -6.10 -1.46 7.69
C TYR A 52 -6.41 -2.91 7.28
N PHE A 53 -7.69 -3.24 7.16
CA PHE A 53 -8.17 -4.53 6.66
C PHE A 53 -8.05 -4.61 5.14
N ILE A 54 -6.85 -4.45 4.57
CA ILE A 54 -6.59 -4.57 3.13
C ILE A 54 -5.47 -5.58 2.88
N SER A 55 -5.57 -6.31 1.76
CA SER A 55 -4.52 -7.25 1.36
C SER A 55 -3.25 -6.50 0.93
N GLN A 56 -2.08 -7.08 1.20
CA GLN A 56 -0.81 -6.53 0.72
C GLN A 56 -0.75 -6.47 -0.82
N GLY A 57 -1.40 -7.42 -1.50
CA GLY A 57 -1.48 -7.46 -2.95
C GLY A 57 -2.25 -6.27 -3.53
N ASP A 58 -3.37 -5.89 -2.93
CA ASP A 58 -4.16 -4.73 -3.38
C ASP A 58 -3.44 -3.40 -3.10
N VAL A 59 -2.68 -3.31 -2.00
CA VAL A 59 -1.79 -2.17 -1.75
C VAL A 59 -0.71 -2.09 -2.83
N LEU A 60 -0.05 -3.21 -3.13
CA LEU A 60 1.04 -3.27 -4.11
C LEU A 60 0.62 -2.83 -5.53
N LYS A 61 -0.59 -3.15 -5.96
CA LYS A 61 -1.11 -2.75 -7.29
C LYS A 61 -1.14 -1.23 -7.48
N THR A 62 -1.21 -0.46 -6.39
CA THR A 62 -1.22 1.00 -6.45
C THR A 62 0.15 1.63 -6.42
N ILE A 63 1.20 0.84 -6.17
CA ILE A 63 2.57 1.34 -5.92
C ILE A 63 3.45 1.09 -7.16
N ARG A 64 4.04 2.17 -7.67
CA ARG A 64 5.07 2.14 -8.70
C ARG A 64 6.41 2.56 -8.09
N LEU A 65 7.46 1.81 -8.42
CA LEU A 65 8.84 2.08 -8.01
C LEU A 65 9.64 2.43 -9.27
N THR A 66 10.15 3.65 -9.35
CA THR A 66 11.15 4.08 -10.33
C THR A 66 12.53 3.95 -9.69
N LYS A 67 13.39 3.12 -10.32
CA LYS A 67 14.70 2.76 -9.78
C LYS A 67 15.74 3.85 -10.10
N ALA A 68 16.73 3.94 -9.22
CA ALA A 68 17.94 4.71 -9.47
C ALA A 68 18.85 4.03 -10.50
N SER A 69 19.63 4.82 -11.21
CA SER A 69 20.67 4.41 -12.14
C SER A 69 21.97 5.17 -11.84
N THR A 70 23.07 4.81 -12.51
CA THR A 70 24.33 5.56 -12.40
C THR A 70 24.19 7.02 -12.86
N ALA A 71 23.29 7.31 -13.80
CA ALA A 71 23.00 8.66 -14.27
C ALA A 71 22.00 9.41 -13.38
N LYS A 72 21.13 8.69 -12.65
CA LYS A 72 20.13 9.26 -11.75
C LYS A 72 20.18 8.56 -10.39
N LEU A 73 20.90 9.19 -9.46
CA LEU A 73 21.07 8.71 -8.08
C LEU A 73 19.87 9.06 -7.18
N SER A 74 18.66 8.84 -7.70
CA SER A 74 17.44 8.91 -6.90
C SER A 74 16.44 7.84 -7.36
N ALA A 75 15.74 7.27 -6.38
CA ALA A 75 14.61 6.39 -6.62
C ALA A 75 13.34 7.05 -6.11
N GLU A 76 12.23 6.77 -6.78
CA GLU A 76 10.94 7.35 -6.43
C GLU A 76 9.91 6.24 -6.24
N LEU A 77 9.17 6.36 -5.14
CA LEU A 77 8.07 5.49 -4.80
C LEU A 77 6.78 6.29 -4.91
N THR A 78 5.97 5.96 -5.92
CA THR A 78 4.68 6.62 -6.14
C THR A 78 3.51 5.69 -5.85
N SER A 79 2.49 6.23 -5.20
CA SER A 79 1.21 5.55 -5.05
C SER A 79 0.09 6.31 -5.78
N LYS A 80 -0.58 5.62 -6.69
CA LYS A 80 -1.72 6.11 -7.47
C LYS A 80 -2.88 5.12 -7.37
N GLY A 81 -4.07 5.63 -7.07
CA GLY A 81 -5.28 4.81 -6.96
C GLY A 81 -6.46 5.63 -6.48
N GLY A 82 -7.66 5.19 -6.86
CA GLY A 82 -8.93 5.75 -6.41
C GLY A 82 -9.48 5.04 -5.17
N PRO A 83 -10.70 5.40 -4.73
CA PRO A 83 -11.43 4.70 -3.69
C PRO A 83 -11.53 3.20 -3.97
N ILE A 84 -11.35 2.39 -2.93
CA ILE A 84 -11.31 0.93 -3.05
C ILE A 84 -12.69 0.39 -2.70
N ALA A 85 -13.20 -0.56 -3.48
CA ALA A 85 -14.45 -1.24 -3.18
C ALA A 85 -14.47 -1.77 -1.74
N LEU A 86 -15.55 -1.50 -1.00
CA LEU A 86 -15.64 -1.89 0.41
C LEU A 86 -15.56 -3.42 0.61
N SER A 87 -15.89 -4.21 -0.42
CA SER A 87 -15.72 -5.68 -0.47
C SER A 87 -14.27 -6.16 -0.43
N LYS A 88 -13.30 -5.32 -0.80
CA LYS A 88 -11.86 -5.61 -0.67
C LYS A 88 -11.36 -5.41 0.75
N PHE A 89 -12.14 -4.76 1.60
CA PHE A 89 -11.88 -4.70 3.03
C PHE A 89 -12.56 -5.85 3.77
N ARG A 90 -12.48 -5.86 5.11
CA ARG A 90 -13.16 -6.85 5.94
C ARG A 90 -14.65 -6.56 5.96
N VAL A 91 -15.43 -7.46 5.38
CA VAL A 91 -16.89 -7.44 5.40
C VAL A 91 -17.39 -8.70 6.10
N SER A 92 -18.46 -8.58 6.89
CA SER A 92 -19.11 -9.70 7.53
C SER A 92 -20.64 -9.58 7.47
N PRO A 93 -21.36 -10.63 7.05
CA PRO A 93 -20.85 -11.86 6.44
C PRO A 93 -20.47 -11.66 4.96
N ARG A 94 -19.57 -12.48 4.41
CA ARG A 94 -19.21 -12.48 2.98
C ARG A 94 -20.08 -13.47 2.20
N ARG A 95 -21.38 -13.21 2.13
CA ARG A 95 -22.32 -13.99 1.32
C ARG A 95 -23.49 -13.12 0.91
N GLN A 96 -24.15 -13.49 -0.19
CA GLN A 96 -25.37 -12.82 -0.61
C GLN A 96 -26.50 -13.00 0.40
N VAL A 97 -27.44 -12.06 0.38
CA VAL A 97 -28.64 -12.13 1.19
C VAL A 97 -29.49 -13.31 0.72
N SER A 98 -29.89 -14.16 1.66
CA SER A 98 -30.82 -15.26 1.42
C SER A 98 -32.06 -15.09 2.29
N ARG A 99 -33.16 -15.77 1.95
CA ARG A 99 -34.34 -15.81 2.81
C ARG A 99 -34.26 -17.04 3.70
N THR A 100 -34.55 -16.86 4.99
CA THR A 100 -34.69 -17.98 5.93
C THR A 100 -35.98 -18.77 5.64
N LYS A 101 -36.13 -19.96 6.25
CA LYS A 101 -37.38 -20.75 6.18
C LYS A 101 -38.64 -19.97 6.57
N ARG A 102 -38.49 -18.96 7.44
CA ARG A 102 -39.55 -18.04 7.89
C ARG A 102 -39.70 -16.81 6.98
N GLY A 103 -39.09 -16.80 5.80
CA GLY A 103 -39.17 -15.71 4.83
C GLY A 103 -38.39 -14.44 5.18
N LYS A 104 -37.61 -14.40 6.27
CA LYS A 104 -36.85 -13.20 6.67
C LYS A 104 -35.50 -13.09 5.95
N PRO A 105 -35.03 -11.89 5.54
CA PRO A 105 -33.72 -11.71 4.94
C PRO A 105 -32.59 -12.02 5.94
N SER A 106 -31.57 -12.74 5.48
CA SER A 106 -30.39 -13.16 6.25
C SER A 106 -29.12 -12.95 5.43
N PRO A 107 -28.13 -12.18 5.93
CA PRO A 107 -28.15 -11.44 7.20
C PRO A 107 -29.13 -10.26 7.18
N ALA A 108 -29.56 -9.82 8.36
CA ALA A 108 -30.39 -8.62 8.49
C ALA A 108 -29.59 -7.33 8.28
N VAL A 109 -28.31 -7.33 8.66
CA VAL A 109 -27.37 -6.20 8.55
C VAL A 109 -25.98 -6.74 8.20
N TYR A 110 -25.32 -6.10 7.25
CA TYR A 110 -23.90 -6.32 6.96
C TYR A 110 -23.03 -5.39 7.79
N LYS A 111 -21.81 -5.82 8.08
CA LYS A 111 -20.80 -5.00 8.77
C LYS A 111 -19.56 -4.89 7.91
N ALA A 112 -18.88 -3.75 7.97
CA ALA A 112 -17.60 -3.55 7.30
C ALA A 112 -16.60 -2.87 8.25
N GLY A 113 -15.33 -3.25 8.12
CA GLY A 113 -14.21 -2.63 8.83
C GLY A 113 -13.13 -2.24 7.85
N VAL A 114 -12.71 -0.98 7.91
CA VAL A 114 -11.60 -0.43 7.10
C VAL A 114 -10.34 -0.37 7.93
N GLU A 115 -10.35 0.39 9.02
CA GLU A 115 -9.25 0.43 9.99
C GLU A 115 -9.44 -0.67 11.04
N LYS A 116 -8.35 -1.35 11.40
CA LYS A 116 -8.44 -2.47 12.36
C LYS A 116 -8.81 -2.02 13.76
N ALA A 117 -8.29 -0.87 14.20
CA ALA A 117 -8.60 -0.30 15.51
C ALA A 117 -10.10 0.01 15.68
N GLY A 118 -10.78 0.41 14.59
CA GLY A 118 -12.21 0.74 14.61
C GLY A 118 -13.16 -0.45 14.52
N GLY A 119 -12.64 -1.68 14.36
CA GLY A 119 -13.46 -2.89 14.24
C GLY A 119 -14.41 -2.91 13.04
N LEU A 120 -15.43 -3.77 13.10
CA LEU A 120 -16.49 -3.84 12.09
C LEU A 120 -17.67 -2.96 12.51
N LYS A 121 -18.02 -1.99 11.67
CA LYS A 121 -19.17 -1.11 11.87
C LYS A 121 -20.39 -1.63 11.09
N PRO A 122 -21.60 -1.59 11.66
CA PRO A 122 -22.82 -1.98 10.97
C PRO A 122 -23.13 -1.00 9.83
N LEU A 123 -23.51 -1.54 8.68
CA LEU A 123 -23.97 -0.79 7.52
C LEU A 123 -25.49 -0.74 7.51
N SER A 124 -26.06 -0.13 8.55
CA SER A 124 -27.49 -0.03 8.78
C SER A 124 -28.13 1.22 8.16
N GLY A 125 -27.54 1.73 7.07
CA GLY A 125 -28.07 2.88 6.34
C GLY A 125 -29.47 2.62 5.76
N ASN A 126 -30.12 3.70 5.29
CA ASN A 126 -31.38 3.63 4.57
C ASN A 126 -31.21 4.31 3.20
N PRO A 127 -31.15 3.57 2.08
CA PRO A 127 -31.33 2.12 1.95
C PRO A 127 -30.16 1.28 2.49
N LYS A 128 -30.47 0.06 2.95
CA LYS A 128 -29.49 -0.84 3.58
C LYS A 128 -28.47 -1.40 2.59
N ALA A 129 -27.21 -1.47 3.03
CA ALA A 129 -26.15 -2.10 2.26
C ALA A 129 -26.26 -3.64 2.28
N PHE A 130 -25.91 -4.27 1.17
CA PHE A 130 -25.86 -5.73 1.04
C PHE A 130 -24.70 -6.19 0.17
N PHE A 131 -24.23 -7.41 0.41
CA PHE A 131 -23.19 -8.03 -0.40
C PHE A 131 -23.80 -8.68 -1.65
N SER A 132 -23.23 -8.41 -2.82
CA SER A 132 -23.67 -8.97 -4.09
C SER A 132 -22.51 -9.43 -4.95
N THR A 133 -22.70 -10.54 -5.64
CA THR A 133 -21.84 -11.02 -6.72
C THR A 133 -22.59 -10.81 -8.03
N MET A 134 -22.00 -10.05 -8.95
CA MET A 134 -22.56 -9.80 -10.28
C MET A 134 -22.31 -10.99 -11.21
N GLY A 135 -23.05 -11.08 -12.32
CA GLY A 135 -22.84 -12.14 -13.32
C GLY A 135 -21.42 -12.17 -13.91
N SER A 136 -20.71 -11.03 -13.89
CA SER A 136 -19.30 -10.95 -14.28
C SER A 136 -18.31 -11.53 -13.26
N GLY A 137 -18.79 -12.01 -12.11
CA GLY A 137 -17.96 -12.40 -10.97
C GLY A 137 -17.50 -11.23 -10.09
N HIS A 138 -17.90 -9.99 -10.41
CA HIS A 138 -17.58 -8.82 -9.57
C HIS A 138 -18.33 -8.86 -8.24
N GLU A 139 -17.60 -8.87 -7.13
CA GLU A 139 -18.13 -8.84 -5.78
C GLU A 139 -18.08 -7.43 -5.18
N GLY A 140 -19.20 -6.97 -4.63
CA GLY A 140 -19.28 -5.65 -4.02
C GLY A 140 -20.25 -5.57 -2.85
N MET A 141 -19.94 -4.66 -1.94
CA MET A 141 -20.95 -4.10 -1.04
C MET A 141 -21.71 -3.04 -1.82
N MET A 142 -23.02 -3.21 -1.92
CA MET A 142 -23.91 -2.40 -2.74
C MET A 142 -25.04 -1.82 -1.90
N GLU A 143 -25.53 -0.67 -2.32
CA GLU A 143 -26.78 -0.05 -1.86
C GLU A 143 -27.71 0.15 -3.05
N ARG A 144 -29.02 0.09 -2.81
CA ARG A 144 -29.99 0.42 -3.86
C ARG A 144 -30.08 1.94 -3.99
N VAL A 145 -30.28 2.45 -5.20
CA VAL A 145 -30.57 3.87 -5.40
C VAL A 145 -32.06 4.16 -5.16
N SER A 146 -32.92 3.19 -5.44
CA SER A 146 -34.38 3.28 -5.25
C SER A 146 -34.95 1.98 -4.71
N SER A 147 -36.27 1.92 -4.52
CA SER A 147 -36.99 0.68 -4.18
C SER A 147 -36.89 -0.40 -5.27
N ARG A 148 -36.53 -0.03 -6.51
CA ARG A 148 -36.39 -0.98 -7.63
C ARG A 148 -35.13 -1.84 -7.50
N ARG A 149 -35.10 -2.95 -8.27
CA ARG A 149 -33.97 -3.89 -8.27
C ARG A 149 -32.66 -3.24 -8.74
N LEU A 150 -32.75 -2.31 -9.67
CA LEU A 150 -31.66 -1.53 -10.24
C LEU A 150 -32.11 -0.06 -10.28
N PRO A 151 -31.19 0.92 -10.29
CA PRO A 151 -29.73 0.77 -10.28
C PRO A 151 -29.15 0.52 -8.87
N LEU A 152 -27.91 0.01 -8.83
CA LEU A 152 -27.15 -0.26 -7.61
C LEU A 152 -25.94 0.69 -7.53
N LYS A 153 -25.67 1.19 -6.32
CA LYS A 153 -24.49 1.98 -6.00
C LYS A 153 -23.50 1.12 -5.23
N GLN A 154 -22.25 1.09 -5.66
CA GLN A 154 -21.19 0.41 -4.92
C GLN A 154 -20.66 1.29 -3.78
N LEU A 155 -20.41 0.67 -2.63
CA LEU A 155 -19.76 1.31 -1.50
C LEU A 155 -18.24 1.19 -1.61
N TYR A 156 -17.55 2.26 -1.22
CA TYR A 156 -16.10 2.38 -1.29
C TYR A 156 -15.53 2.80 0.07
N GLY A 157 -14.34 2.29 0.35
CA GLY A 157 -13.47 2.77 1.42
C GLY A 157 -12.41 3.75 0.89
N PRO A 158 -11.48 4.17 1.77
CA PRO A 158 -10.42 5.10 1.40
C PRO A 158 -9.50 4.52 0.33
N ALA A 159 -8.89 5.42 -0.44
CA ALA A 159 -7.87 5.05 -1.42
C ALA A 159 -6.57 4.61 -0.73
N VAL A 160 -5.78 3.73 -1.37
CA VAL A 160 -4.46 3.32 -0.83
C VAL A 160 -3.53 4.50 -0.59
N PRO A 161 -3.43 5.50 -1.49
CA PRO A 161 -2.65 6.70 -1.20
C PRO A 161 -3.12 7.39 0.09
N SER A 162 -4.42 7.49 0.36
CA SER A 162 -4.89 8.10 1.60
C SER A 162 -4.51 7.28 2.85
N MET A 163 -4.46 5.95 2.74
CA MET A 163 -4.01 5.07 3.82
C MET A 163 -2.49 5.15 4.06
N ILE A 164 -1.70 5.33 3.01
CA ILE A 164 -0.24 5.51 3.12
C ILE A 164 0.08 6.89 3.73
N LYS A 165 -0.74 7.93 3.47
CA LYS A 165 -0.57 9.28 4.00
C LYS A 165 -0.65 9.40 5.53
N ASN A 166 -0.95 8.32 6.23
CA ASN A 166 -0.98 8.33 7.68
C ASN A 166 0.43 8.56 8.26
N GLU A 167 0.58 9.52 9.18
CA GLU A 167 1.88 9.93 9.73
C GLU A 167 2.71 8.75 10.26
N GLU A 168 2.10 7.91 11.09
CA GLU A 168 2.73 6.72 11.67
C GLU A 168 3.24 5.75 10.59
N VAL A 169 2.55 5.67 9.45
CA VAL A 169 2.95 4.83 8.31
C VAL A 169 4.13 5.47 7.58
N ILE A 170 4.08 6.78 7.30
CA ILE A 170 5.15 7.51 6.62
C ILE A 170 6.45 7.47 7.42
N GLU A 171 6.40 7.86 8.70
CA GLU A 171 7.58 7.91 9.58
C GLU A 171 8.31 6.56 9.63
N ARG A 172 7.55 5.47 9.75
CA ARG A 172 8.10 4.11 9.77
C ARG A 172 8.73 3.72 8.45
N ILE A 173 8.11 4.08 7.32
CA ILE A 173 8.67 3.81 5.99
C ILE A 173 9.98 4.60 5.81
N GLN A 174 10.00 5.88 6.18
CA GLN A 174 11.17 6.75 6.08
C GLN A 174 12.32 6.22 6.92
N LYS A 175 12.06 5.91 8.20
CA LYS A 175 13.07 5.37 9.12
C LYS A 175 13.71 4.09 8.58
N GLU A 176 12.91 3.12 8.17
CA GLU A 176 13.39 1.84 7.63
C GLU A 176 14.15 2.01 6.31
N ALA A 177 13.72 2.95 5.46
CA ALA A 177 14.40 3.27 4.21
C ALA A 177 15.78 3.87 4.48
N THR A 178 15.89 4.86 5.38
CA THR A 178 17.15 5.52 5.75
C THR A 178 18.12 4.55 6.41
N GLU A 179 17.67 3.77 7.40
CA GLU A 179 18.53 2.77 8.04
C GLU A 179 19.04 1.72 7.03
N THR A 180 18.20 1.32 6.08
CA THR A 180 18.61 0.36 5.03
C THR A 180 19.57 1.00 4.04
N LEU A 181 19.39 2.28 3.73
CA LEU A 181 20.26 3.02 2.82
C LEU A 181 21.68 3.11 3.39
N GLU A 182 21.82 3.58 4.64
CA GLU A 182 23.10 3.70 5.35
C GLU A 182 23.82 2.35 5.43
N LYS A 183 23.14 1.33 5.96
CA LYS A 183 23.69 -0.04 6.06
C LYS A 183 24.16 -0.59 4.71
N ARG A 184 23.49 -0.22 3.62
CA ARG A 184 23.84 -0.70 2.27
C ARG A 184 24.97 0.09 1.64
N ILE A 185 25.09 1.38 1.93
CA ILE A 185 26.25 2.17 1.50
C ILE A 185 27.51 1.57 2.10
N ASP A 186 27.55 1.35 3.42
CA ASP A 186 28.73 0.80 4.09
C ASP A 186 29.07 -0.61 3.60
N ALA A 187 28.05 -1.47 3.43
CA ALA A 187 28.25 -2.82 2.91
C ALA A 187 28.80 -2.84 1.47
N GLU A 188 28.32 -1.95 0.61
CA GLU A 188 28.79 -1.86 -0.78
C GLU A 188 30.20 -1.24 -0.87
N ILE A 189 30.54 -0.26 -0.01
CA ILE A 189 31.90 0.28 0.10
C ILE A 189 32.86 -0.85 0.49
N ASN A 190 32.56 -1.58 1.57
CA ASN A 190 33.41 -2.68 2.03
C ASN A 190 33.58 -3.78 0.98
N ASN A 191 32.51 -4.13 0.26
CA ASN A 191 32.56 -5.11 -0.82
C ASN A 191 33.46 -4.66 -1.99
N ILE A 192 33.47 -3.37 -2.30
CA ILE A 192 34.32 -2.81 -3.36
C ILE A 192 35.78 -2.75 -2.91
N LEU A 193 36.05 -2.36 -1.67
CA LEU A 193 37.40 -2.32 -1.11
C LEU A 193 38.03 -3.72 -0.98
N GLN A 194 37.25 -4.76 -0.72
CA GLN A 194 37.73 -6.15 -0.69
C GLN A 194 38.01 -6.75 -2.07
N ARG A 195 37.45 -6.16 -3.14
CA ARG A 195 37.54 -6.67 -4.52
C ARG A 195 38.43 -5.83 -5.43
N GLY A 196 38.87 -4.66 -4.98
CA GLY A 196 39.76 -3.74 -5.70
C GLY A 196 41.17 -3.85 -5.17
#